data_AF-A0AAQ3KNC1-F1
#
_entry.id   AF-A0AAQ3KNC1-F1
#
_cell.length_a   1.000
_cell.length_b   1.000
_cell.length_c   1.000
_cell.angle_alpha   90.00
_cell.angle_beta   90.00
_cell.angle_gamma   90.00
#
_symmetry.space_group_name_H-M   'P 1'
#
loop_
_entity.id
_entity.type
_entity.pdbx_description
1 polymer ?
#
loop_
_entity_poly.entity_id
_entity_poly.type
_entity_poly.pdbx_seq_one_letter_code
_entity_poly.pdbx_strand_id
1 'polypeptide(L)'
;MATTSLQSLHQSFLHRPQRHHHHHFTNSPDSIFFKPAKSYKLFSNLSSSSLSTASSAAATSSSPFDALASHLSSSDFREADEETRRLLIELAGEAAQKRGYVFFSEVQFIPAADLQAIDQLWRQHSGGRFGYSVQRRLWEKSSRDFTRLFIRLGWMKKLDSEVEQYSYRSFPSEFIWELNGSTPEGHLPLTNALRGTQLFRSILTHTAFEESVDEEGEKSEDEGGTDAEKEKPKLMGANTFLKPDYSF
;
A
#
# COMPACT_ATOMS: atom_id res chain seq x y z
N MET A 1 -62.29 -19.56 -4.82
CA MET A 1 -61.71 -19.25 -3.51
C MET A 1 -61.45 -20.56 -2.79
N ALA A 2 -60.19 -20.96 -2.66
CA ALA A 2 -59.80 -22.23 -2.05
C ALA A 2 -59.06 -21.95 -0.75
N THR A 3 -59.53 -22.56 0.33
CA THR A 3 -59.15 -22.34 1.71
C THR A 3 -57.89 -23.14 2.07
N THR A 4 -56.94 -22.45 2.69
CA THR A 4 -55.75 -22.98 3.36
C THR A 4 -56.11 -23.73 4.64
N SER A 5 -55.48 -24.89 4.89
CA SER A 5 -55.45 -25.51 6.22
C SER A 5 -54.11 -26.22 6.48
N LEU A 6 -53.63 -26.02 7.70
CA LEU A 6 -52.29 -26.26 8.23
C LEU A 6 -52.01 -27.75 8.54
N GLN A 7 -50.75 -28.17 8.38
CA GLN A 7 -50.20 -29.28 9.16
C GLN A 7 -48.88 -28.89 9.82
N SER A 8 -48.85 -29.24 11.11
CA SER A 8 -47.87 -28.98 12.15
C SER A 8 -46.66 -29.90 12.02
N LEU A 9 -45.46 -29.35 12.15
CA LEU A 9 -44.23 -30.10 12.36
C LEU A 9 -43.66 -29.78 13.75
N HIS A 10 -43.65 -30.84 14.56
CA HIS A 10 -42.89 -30.99 15.79
C HIS A 10 -41.40 -30.71 15.57
N GLN A 11 -40.78 -29.90 16.42
CA GLN A 11 -39.46 -30.27 16.94
C GLN A 11 -39.21 -29.70 18.34
N SER A 12 -38.80 -30.62 19.19
CA SER A 12 -38.62 -30.55 20.64
C SER A 12 -37.38 -29.74 21.05
N PHE A 13 -37.57 -28.96 22.11
CA PHE A 13 -36.55 -28.38 22.97
C PHE A 13 -35.53 -29.41 23.44
N LEU A 14 -34.24 -29.07 23.43
CA LEU A 14 -33.33 -29.43 24.52
C LEU A 14 -32.35 -28.30 24.83
N HIS A 15 -32.23 -28.08 26.13
CA HIS A 15 -31.47 -27.05 26.84
C HIS A 15 -29.96 -27.34 26.89
N ARG A 16 -29.22 -26.24 27.01
CA ARG A 16 -27.85 -26.02 27.54
C ARG A 16 -27.44 -27.00 28.68
N PRO A 17 -26.14 -27.22 28.93
CA PRO A 17 -25.47 -26.33 29.89
C PRO A 17 -23.99 -26.03 29.61
N GLN A 18 -23.55 -24.90 30.18
CA GLN A 18 -22.15 -24.51 30.34
C GLN A 18 -21.48 -25.20 31.52
N ARG A 19 -20.16 -25.37 31.44
CA ARG A 19 -19.29 -25.65 32.59
C ARG A 19 -18.08 -24.72 32.61
N HIS A 20 -18.03 -23.89 33.65
CA HIS A 20 -16.82 -23.27 34.20
C HIS A 20 -15.92 -24.35 34.82
N HIS A 21 -14.60 -24.24 34.66
CA HIS A 21 -13.62 -24.79 35.61
C HIS A 21 -12.49 -23.79 35.85
N HIS A 22 -12.40 -23.34 37.11
CA HIS A 22 -11.24 -22.70 37.72
C HIS A 22 -10.24 -23.78 38.14
N HIS A 23 -8.95 -23.51 37.98
CA HIS A 23 -7.91 -24.17 38.76
C HIS A 23 -6.96 -23.11 39.36
N HIS A 24 -6.97 -23.05 40.69
CA HIS A 24 -5.93 -22.45 41.52
C HIS A 24 -5.03 -23.57 42.05
N PHE A 25 -3.71 -23.41 41.97
CA PHE A 25 -2.67 -24.04 42.80
C PHE A 25 -1.46 -23.07 42.78
N THR A 26 -1.25 -22.23 43.81
CA THR A 26 -0.42 -22.40 45.05
C THR A 26 1.10 -22.47 44.84
N ASN A 27 1.82 -21.48 45.42
CA ASN A 27 3.17 -21.45 46.06
C ASN A 27 4.29 -22.41 45.57
N SER A 28 5.59 -22.07 45.51
CA SER A 28 6.45 -21.11 46.21
C SER A 28 7.84 -21.08 45.51
N PRO A 29 8.80 -20.22 45.90
CA PRO A 29 10.02 -19.91 45.16
C PRO A 29 11.22 -20.75 45.62
N ASP A 30 12.19 -20.95 44.73
CA ASP A 30 13.57 -21.25 45.13
C ASP A 30 14.56 -20.36 44.40
N SER A 31 15.36 -19.68 45.23
CA SER A 31 16.43 -18.78 44.86
C SER A 31 17.70 -19.61 44.77
N ILE A 32 18.46 -19.49 43.68
CA ILE A 32 19.88 -19.85 43.73
C ILE A 32 20.71 -18.74 43.11
N PHE A 33 21.67 -18.37 43.92
CA PHE A 33 22.46 -17.17 43.96
C PHE A 33 23.84 -17.53 43.41
N PHE A 34 24.30 -16.88 42.35
CA PHE A 34 25.74 -16.82 42.04
C PHE A 34 26.10 -15.45 41.45
N LYS A 35 26.77 -14.64 42.27
CA LYS A 35 27.69 -13.57 41.88
C LYS A 35 29.07 -13.92 42.49
N PRO A 36 30.11 -13.09 42.31
CA PRO A 36 30.89 -12.91 41.09
C PRO A 36 32.38 -13.20 41.36
N ALA A 37 33.20 -13.38 40.32
CA ALA A 37 34.66 -13.30 40.49
C ALA A 37 35.27 -12.42 39.40
N LYS A 38 35.78 -11.27 39.83
CA LYS A 38 36.71 -10.42 39.08
C LYS A 38 38.07 -11.12 39.06
N SER A 39 38.73 -11.19 37.91
CA SER A 39 40.18 -11.08 37.85
C SER A 39 40.62 -10.58 36.49
N TYR A 40 41.20 -9.39 36.53
CA TYR A 40 41.82 -8.66 35.45
C TYR A 40 43.19 -9.30 35.16
N LYS A 41 43.50 -9.56 33.89
CA LYS A 41 44.90 -9.64 33.43
C LYS A 41 45.08 -8.76 32.21
N LEU A 42 45.76 -7.65 32.49
CA LEU A 42 46.35 -6.72 31.57
C LEU A 42 47.59 -7.40 30.97
N PHE A 43 47.61 -7.64 29.65
CA PHE A 43 48.85 -7.80 28.92
C PHE A 43 48.71 -7.09 27.58
N SER A 44 49.36 -5.94 27.51
CA SER A 44 49.75 -5.27 26.27
C SER A 44 50.69 -6.17 25.49
N ASN A 45 50.37 -6.44 24.23
CA ASN A 45 51.41 -6.72 23.24
C ASN A 45 51.05 -6.06 21.91
N LEU A 46 51.86 -5.05 21.61
CA LEU A 46 51.94 -4.34 20.36
C LEU A 46 52.79 -5.20 19.42
N SER A 47 52.24 -5.60 18.29
CA SER A 47 53.02 -6.16 17.18
C SER A 47 52.42 -5.71 15.87
N SER A 48 53.03 -4.66 15.34
CA SER A 48 52.94 -4.23 13.96
C SER A 48 53.48 -5.34 13.05
N SER A 49 52.74 -5.72 12.01
CA SER A 49 53.31 -6.14 10.72
C SER A 49 52.24 -6.24 9.64
N SER A 50 52.60 -5.67 8.49
CA SER A 50 52.10 -5.94 7.13
C SER A 50 50.63 -5.69 6.82
N LEU A 51 50.38 -4.46 6.35
CA LEU A 51 49.33 -4.16 5.38
C LEU A 51 49.56 -5.02 4.14
N SER A 52 48.87 -6.15 4.08
CA SER A 52 48.61 -6.81 2.81
C SER A 52 47.39 -6.11 2.22
N THR A 53 47.60 -5.34 1.15
CA THR A 53 46.54 -4.79 0.31
C THR A 53 45.83 -5.96 -0.36
N ALA A 54 44.97 -6.64 0.39
CA ALA A 54 43.95 -7.50 -0.17
C ALA A 54 42.97 -6.57 -0.87
N SER A 55 42.98 -6.64 -2.20
CA SER A 55 41.96 -6.09 -3.07
C SER A 55 40.60 -6.33 -2.43
N SER A 56 39.98 -5.26 -1.92
CA SER A 56 38.61 -5.27 -1.43
C SER A 56 37.76 -5.67 -2.62
N ALA A 57 37.42 -6.95 -2.71
CA ALA A 57 36.33 -7.41 -3.54
C ALA A 57 35.15 -6.57 -3.11
N ALA A 58 34.72 -5.69 -4.01
CA ALA A 58 33.59 -4.81 -3.79
C ALA A 58 32.43 -5.68 -3.30
N ALA A 59 32.13 -5.60 -2.00
CA ALA A 59 30.84 -6.00 -1.48
C ALA A 59 29.87 -5.04 -2.17
N THR A 60 29.39 -5.45 -3.34
CA THR A 60 28.31 -4.78 -4.03
C THR A 60 27.15 -4.97 -3.07
N SER A 61 26.91 -3.98 -2.21
CA SER A 61 25.70 -3.91 -1.41
C SER A 61 24.58 -3.87 -2.44
N SER A 62 24.01 -5.04 -2.75
CA SER A 62 22.88 -5.16 -3.65
C SER A 62 21.80 -4.22 -3.13
N SER A 63 21.31 -3.35 -4.01
CA SER A 63 20.20 -2.47 -3.66
C SER A 63 19.04 -3.35 -3.19
N PRO A 64 18.28 -2.95 -2.15
CA PRO A 64 17.10 -3.71 -1.73
C PRO A 64 16.10 -3.91 -2.89
N PHE A 65 16.17 -3.06 -3.91
CA PHE A 65 15.33 -3.10 -5.10
C PHE A 65 15.84 -4.02 -6.23
N ASP A 66 17.04 -4.62 -6.10
CA ASP A 66 17.63 -5.45 -7.17
C ASP A 66 16.77 -6.69 -7.47
N ALA A 67 16.16 -7.29 -6.45
CA ALA A 67 15.24 -8.42 -6.62
C ALA A 67 14.00 -7.99 -7.43
N LEU A 68 13.40 -6.84 -7.09
CA LEU A 68 12.26 -6.28 -7.81
C LEU A 68 12.63 -5.98 -9.26
N ALA A 69 13.77 -5.33 -9.50
CA ALA A 69 14.27 -5.03 -10.83
C ALA A 69 14.50 -6.31 -11.66
N SER A 70 15.06 -7.36 -11.03
CA SER A 70 15.25 -8.66 -11.67
C SER A 70 13.93 -9.26 -12.14
N HIS A 71 12.93 -9.38 -11.26
CA HIS A 71 11.62 -9.94 -11.60
C HIS A 71 10.89 -9.12 -12.67
N LEU A 72 10.99 -7.79 -12.61
CA LEU A 72 10.40 -6.93 -13.63
C LEU A 72 11.12 -7.05 -14.98
N SER A 73 12.45 -7.22 -14.98
CA SER A 73 13.23 -7.41 -16.20
C SER A 73 12.95 -8.75 -16.91
N SER A 74 12.63 -9.80 -16.15
CA SER A 74 12.19 -11.09 -16.69
C SER A 74 10.71 -11.13 -17.05
N SER A 75 9.97 -10.04 -16.86
CA SER A 75 8.50 -9.98 -17.01
C SER A 75 7.74 -10.92 -16.07
N ASP A 76 8.35 -11.33 -14.96
CA ASP A 76 7.73 -12.11 -13.89
C ASP A 76 6.92 -11.18 -12.98
N PHE A 77 5.85 -10.61 -13.51
CA PHE A 77 5.08 -9.56 -12.84
C PHE A 77 4.38 -10.03 -11.54
N ARG A 78 4.15 -11.34 -11.41
CA ARG A 78 3.56 -11.91 -10.19
C ARG A 78 4.56 -11.91 -9.04
N GLU A 79 5.78 -12.35 -9.29
CA GLU A 79 6.88 -12.35 -8.35
C GLU A 79 7.30 -10.91 -8.03
N ALA A 80 7.28 -10.01 -9.02
CA ALA A 80 7.49 -8.58 -8.80
C ALA A 80 6.42 -7.95 -7.88
N ASP A 81 5.16 -8.35 -7.98
CA ASP A 81 4.09 -7.89 -7.07
C ASP A 81 4.33 -8.36 -5.62
N GLU A 82 4.71 -9.62 -5.46
CA GLU A 82 5.04 -10.18 -4.15
C GLU A 82 6.26 -9.50 -3.53
N GLU A 83 7.30 -9.25 -4.32
CA GLU A 83 8.50 -8.53 -3.89
C GLU A 83 8.19 -7.07 -3.56
N THR A 84 7.31 -6.42 -4.33
CA THR A 84 6.82 -5.06 -4.00
C THR A 84 6.13 -5.05 -2.65
N ARG A 85 5.28 -6.04 -2.35
CA ARG A 85 4.63 -6.18 -1.05
C ARG A 85 5.65 -6.38 0.08
N ARG A 86 6.66 -7.23 -0.14
CA ARG A 86 7.75 -7.47 0.82
C ARG A 86 8.51 -6.18 1.13
N LEU A 87 8.87 -5.42 0.10
CA LEU A 87 9.55 -4.13 0.23
C LEU A 87 8.71 -3.10 1.00
N LEU A 88 7.42 -2.97 0.69
CA LEU A 88 6.53 -2.07 1.45
C LEU A 88 6.48 -2.43 2.93
N ILE A 89 6.45 -3.72 3.26
CA ILE A 89 6.49 -4.21 4.64
C ILE A 89 7.83 -3.88 5.31
N GLU A 90 8.93 -4.09 4.60
CA GLU A 90 10.28 -3.79 5.10
C GLU A 90 10.44 -2.30 5.39
N LEU A 91 10.08 -1.44 4.44
CA LEU A 91 10.21 0.01 4.50
C LEU A 91 9.25 0.66 5.52
N ALA A 92 8.10 0.05 5.79
CA ALA A 92 7.18 0.49 6.84
C ALA A 92 7.73 0.26 8.27
N GLY A 93 8.80 -0.51 8.41
CA GLY A 93 9.54 -0.72 9.66
C GLY A 93 9.24 -2.04 10.38
N GLU A 94 9.94 -2.27 11.50
CA GLU A 94 9.97 -3.57 12.19
C GLU A 94 8.59 -4.09 12.62
N ALA A 95 7.66 -3.20 12.98
CA ALA A 95 6.32 -3.58 13.42
C ALA A 95 5.51 -4.20 12.27
N ALA A 96 5.64 -3.65 11.06
CA ALA A 96 5.02 -4.20 9.86
C ALA A 96 5.67 -5.55 9.48
N GLN A 97 7.00 -5.65 9.56
CA GLN A 97 7.74 -6.88 9.28
C GLN A 97 7.33 -8.04 10.19
N LYS A 98 7.26 -7.82 11.51
CA LYS A 98 6.83 -8.83 12.49
C LYS A 98 5.41 -9.34 12.24
N ARG A 99 4.55 -8.50 11.65
CA ARG A 99 3.13 -8.78 11.42
C ARG A 99 2.82 -9.27 10.01
N GLY A 100 3.71 -9.01 9.04
CA GLY A 100 3.57 -9.41 7.64
C GLY A 100 2.62 -8.53 6.81
N TYR A 101 2.24 -7.33 7.28
CA TYR A 101 1.46 -6.37 6.51
C TYR A 101 1.57 -4.94 7.05
N VAL A 102 1.34 -3.97 6.15
CA VAL A 102 1.42 -2.53 6.42
C VAL A 102 0.04 -1.97 6.79
N PHE A 103 -0.03 -1.17 7.86
CA PHE A 103 -1.19 -0.32 8.15
C PHE A 103 -1.09 1.01 7.41
N PHE A 104 -2.23 1.61 7.09
CA PHE A 104 -2.28 2.89 6.37
C PHE A 104 -1.55 4.04 7.09
N SER A 105 -1.46 4.00 8.42
CA SER A 105 -0.73 4.96 9.26
C SER A 105 0.77 4.75 9.26
N GLU A 106 1.25 3.59 8.78
CA GLU A 106 2.69 3.30 8.68
C GLU A 106 3.27 3.77 7.34
N VAL A 107 2.42 4.01 6.33
CA VAL A 107 2.83 4.46 5.00
C VAL A 107 3.59 5.79 5.04
N GLN A 108 3.25 6.68 5.97
CA GLN A 108 3.93 7.97 6.15
C GLN A 108 5.41 7.84 6.57
N PHE A 109 5.83 6.66 7.05
CA PHE A 109 7.22 6.41 7.45
C PHE A 109 8.06 5.85 6.28
N ILE A 110 7.41 5.46 5.19
CA ILE A 110 8.11 4.98 4.00
C ILE A 110 8.77 6.18 3.31
N PRO A 111 10.09 6.17 3.08
CA PRO A 111 10.75 7.29 2.42
C PRO A 111 10.20 7.53 1.01
N ALA A 112 10.02 8.80 0.66
CA ALA A 112 9.47 9.17 -0.65
C ALA A 112 10.34 8.67 -1.81
N ALA A 113 11.67 8.73 -1.65
CA ALA A 113 12.63 8.24 -2.63
C ALA A 113 12.47 6.73 -2.91
N ASP A 114 12.16 5.92 -1.88
CA ASP A 114 12.01 4.48 -2.02
C ASP A 114 10.69 4.13 -2.74
N LEU A 115 9.59 4.81 -2.41
CA LEU A 115 8.33 4.66 -3.16
C LEU A 115 8.45 5.11 -4.62
N GLN A 116 9.21 6.19 -4.86
CA GLN A 116 9.52 6.64 -6.22
C GLN A 116 10.36 5.61 -6.97
N ALA A 117 11.35 4.99 -6.33
CA ALA A 117 12.18 3.95 -6.93
C ALA A 117 11.33 2.73 -7.34
N ILE A 118 10.46 2.24 -6.44
CA ILE A 118 9.51 1.15 -6.73
C ILE A 118 8.63 1.53 -7.94
N ASP A 119 8.03 2.72 -7.93
CA ASP A 119 7.16 3.17 -9.02
C ASP A 119 7.91 3.32 -10.36
N GLN A 120 9.13 3.85 -10.34
CA GLN A 120 9.97 4.00 -11.53
C GLN A 120 10.30 2.65 -12.14
N LEU A 121 10.66 1.65 -11.34
CA LEU A 121 10.92 0.29 -11.81
C LEU A 121 9.67 -0.31 -12.49
N TRP A 122 8.51 -0.21 -11.84
CA TRP A 122 7.25 -0.67 -12.43
C TRP A 122 6.95 0.01 -13.76
N ARG A 123 7.12 1.34 -13.85
CA ARG A 123 6.88 2.08 -15.09
C ARG A 123 7.88 1.71 -16.18
N GLN A 124 9.16 1.63 -15.85
CA GLN A 124 10.22 1.35 -16.82
C GLN A 124 10.02 -0.01 -17.49
N HIS A 125 9.68 -1.05 -16.72
CA HIS A 125 9.53 -2.41 -17.22
C HIS A 125 8.12 -2.73 -17.77
N SER A 126 7.17 -1.80 -17.65
CA SER A 126 5.80 -1.96 -18.20
C SER A 126 5.50 -1.03 -19.38
N GLY A 127 6.48 -0.28 -19.87
CA GLY A 127 6.25 0.75 -20.88
C GLY A 127 5.35 1.88 -20.37
N GLY A 128 5.42 2.20 -19.07
CA GLY A 128 4.65 3.24 -18.41
C GLY A 128 3.19 2.86 -18.08
N ARG A 129 2.84 1.57 -18.18
CA ARG A 129 1.46 1.09 -17.99
C ARG A 129 1.14 0.70 -16.54
N PHE A 130 2.12 0.30 -15.76
CA PHE A 130 1.98 -0.12 -14.36
C PHE A 130 2.71 0.84 -13.42
N GLY A 131 2.34 0.83 -12.14
CA GLY A 131 2.92 1.69 -11.10
C GLY A 131 1.88 2.46 -10.29
N TYR A 132 2.27 2.90 -9.10
CA TYR A 132 1.43 3.67 -8.19
C TYR A 132 1.11 5.07 -8.71
N SER A 133 2.04 5.72 -9.42
CA SER A 133 1.80 7.02 -10.08
C SER A 133 0.74 6.91 -11.18
N VAL A 134 0.75 5.81 -11.94
CA VAL A 134 -0.27 5.50 -12.95
C VAL A 134 -1.62 5.30 -12.28
N GLN A 135 -1.67 4.50 -11.21
CA GLN A 135 -2.88 4.28 -10.42
C GLN A 135 -3.42 5.57 -9.80
N ARG A 136 -2.54 6.46 -9.28
CA ARG A 136 -2.91 7.78 -8.74
C ARG A 136 -3.58 8.63 -9.82
N ARG A 137 -2.97 8.73 -11.01
CA ARG A 137 -3.54 9.46 -12.14
C ARG A 137 -4.93 8.93 -12.53
N LEU A 138 -5.11 7.61 -12.55
CA LEU A 138 -6.40 6.99 -12.84
C LEU A 138 -7.42 7.25 -11.73
N TRP A 139 -7.00 7.26 -10.47
CA TRP A 139 -7.83 7.56 -9.32
C TRP A 139 -8.36 9.00 -9.34
N GLU A 140 -7.51 9.97 -9.70
CA GLU A 140 -7.92 11.37 -9.89
C GLU A 140 -8.93 11.52 -11.02
N LYS A 141 -8.68 10.87 -12.17
CA LYS A 141 -9.63 10.82 -13.29
C LYS A 141 -10.96 10.14 -12.94
N SER A 142 -10.97 9.29 -11.91
CA SER A 142 -12.17 8.64 -11.38
C SER A 142 -12.87 9.45 -10.27
N SER A 143 -12.53 10.72 -10.11
CA SER A 143 -13.03 11.61 -9.05
C SER A 143 -12.78 11.05 -7.65
N ARG A 144 -11.64 10.37 -7.47
CA ARG A 144 -11.20 9.73 -6.21
C ARG A 144 -12.14 8.64 -5.68
N ASP A 145 -12.97 8.05 -6.55
CA ASP A 145 -13.85 6.94 -6.22
C ASP A 145 -13.18 5.58 -6.48
N PHE A 146 -13.05 4.78 -5.44
CA PHE A 146 -12.38 3.49 -5.51
C PHE A 146 -13.16 2.44 -6.31
N THR A 147 -14.49 2.51 -6.35
CA THR A 147 -15.29 1.57 -7.15
C THR A 147 -15.02 1.81 -8.64
N ARG A 148 -15.05 3.08 -9.07
CA ARG A 148 -14.71 3.45 -10.45
C ARG A 148 -13.26 3.13 -10.78
N LEU A 149 -12.34 3.35 -9.83
CA LEU A 149 -10.94 2.99 -10.00
C LEU A 149 -10.78 1.49 -10.19
N PHE A 150 -11.34 0.65 -9.33
CA PHE A 150 -11.16 -0.81 -9.38
C PHE A 150 -11.72 -1.44 -10.65
N ILE A 151 -12.82 -0.90 -11.19
CA ILE A 151 -13.31 -1.30 -12.51
C ILE A 151 -12.28 -0.95 -13.59
N ARG A 152 -11.70 0.26 -13.54
CA ARG A 152 -10.73 0.75 -14.53
C ARG A 152 -9.38 0.04 -14.46
N LEU A 153 -8.90 -0.27 -13.25
CA LEU A 153 -7.71 -1.11 -13.03
C LEU A 153 -7.98 -2.58 -13.40
N GLY A 154 -9.23 -2.95 -13.66
CA GLY A 154 -9.62 -4.33 -13.93
C GLY A 154 -9.52 -5.25 -12.73
N TRP A 155 -9.62 -4.73 -11.51
CA TRP A 155 -9.69 -5.52 -10.27
C TRP A 155 -11.10 -6.05 -9.99
N MET A 156 -12.10 -5.53 -10.72
CA MET A 156 -13.47 -6.02 -10.71
C MET A 156 -13.85 -6.51 -12.11
N LYS A 157 -14.66 -7.57 -12.17
CA LYS A 157 -15.25 -8.11 -13.40
C LYS A 157 -16.75 -7.87 -13.42
N LYS A 158 -17.29 -7.53 -14.58
CA LYS A 158 -18.74 -7.45 -14.80
C LYS A 158 -19.31 -8.86 -14.77
N LEU A 159 -20.42 -9.05 -14.08
CA LEU A 159 -21.18 -10.30 -14.11
C LEU A 159 -22.10 -10.30 -15.33
N ASP A 160 -22.27 -11.46 -15.92
CA ASP A 160 -23.26 -11.70 -16.97
C ASP A 160 -24.64 -11.84 -16.30
N SER A 161 -25.28 -10.70 -16.10
CA SER A 161 -26.59 -10.57 -15.47
C SER A 161 -27.36 -9.45 -16.17
N GLU A 162 -28.69 -9.51 -16.13
CA GLU A 162 -29.58 -8.48 -16.69
C GLU A 162 -29.34 -7.09 -16.05
N VAL A 163 -28.81 -7.09 -14.82
CA VAL A 163 -28.41 -5.88 -14.08
C VAL A 163 -26.90 -5.74 -14.11
N GLU A 164 -26.41 -4.52 -14.34
CA GLU A 164 -24.98 -4.21 -14.30
C GLU A 164 -24.41 -4.40 -12.88
N GLN A 165 -23.82 -5.57 -12.64
CA GLN A 165 -23.19 -5.92 -11.38
C GLN A 165 -21.71 -6.21 -11.60
N TYR A 166 -20.89 -5.84 -10.62
CA TYR A 166 -19.46 -6.10 -10.59
C TYR A 166 -19.09 -6.95 -9.37
N SER A 167 -18.14 -7.87 -9.54
CA SER A 167 -17.52 -8.60 -8.43
C SER A 167 -16.00 -8.48 -8.51
N TYR A 168 -15.35 -8.54 -7.35
CA TYR A 168 -13.90 -8.54 -7.26
C TYR A 168 -13.31 -9.79 -7.91
N ARG A 169 -12.14 -9.61 -8.54
CA ARG A 169 -11.34 -10.72 -9.02
C ARG A 169 -10.71 -11.48 -7.87
N SER A 170 -10.67 -12.80 -7.99
CA SER A 170 -10.04 -13.69 -7.02
C SER A 170 -8.54 -13.70 -7.19
N PHE A 171 -7.81 -13.37 -6.13
CA PHE A 171 -6.35 -13.49 -6.10
C PHE A 171 -5.93 -14.96 -5.87
N PRO A 172 -4.86 -15.44 -6.53
CA PRO A 172 -4.07 -14.79 -7.59
C PRO A 172 -4.58 -15.10 -9.01
N SER A 173 -5.50 -16.06 -9.17
CA SER A 173 -5.77 -16.71 -10.46
C SER A 173 -6.55 -15.86 -11.46
N GLU A 174 -7.37 -14.91 -11.01
CA GLU A 174 -8.18 -14.09 -11.92
C GLU A 174 -7.50 -12.78 -12.34
N PHE A 175 -6.34 -12.45 -11.76
CA PHE A 175 -5.54 -11.29 -12.13
C PHE A 175 -4.68 -11.58 -13.36
N ILE A 176 -4.32 -10.52 -14.08
CA ILE A 176 -3.56 -10.61 -15.34
C ILE A 176 -2.11 -10.27 -15.04
N TRP A 177 -1.23 -11.28 -15.16
CA TRP A 177 0.20 -11.17 -14.84
C TRP A 177 1.08 -10.97 -16.08
N GLU A 178 0.48 -10.59 -17.21
CA GLU A 178 1.17 -10.41 -18.48
C GLU A 178 1.02 -8.97 -18.97
N LEU A 179 2.05 -8.47 -19.65
CA LEU A 179 2.02 -7.17 -20.32
C LEU A 179 1.53 -7.32 -21.76
N ASN A 180 0.22 -7.45 -21.95
CA ASN A 180 -0.39 -7.53 -23.28
C ASN A 180 -1.40 -6.39 -23.51
N GLY A 181 -1.93 -6.27 -24.73
CA GLY A 181 -2.87 -5.18 -25.09
C GLY A 181 -4.20 -5.23 -24.33
N SER A 182 -4.58 -6.38 -23.77
CA SER A 182 -5.82 -6.54 -23.00
C SER A 182 -5.68 -6.17 -21.52
N THR A 183 -4.45 -6.11 -20.99
CA THR A 183 -4.19 -5.77 -19.59
C THR A 183 -4.55 -4.30 -19.32
N PRO A 184 -5.38 -3.98 -18.33
CA PRO A 184 -5.72 -2.59 -18.05
C PRO A 184 -4.51 -1.77 -17.58
N GLU A 185 -4.53 -0.48 -17.87
CA GLU A 185 -3.56 0.47 -17.33
C GLU A 185 -3.70 0.54 -15.80
N GLY A 186 -2.56 0.56 -15.11
CA GLY A 186 -2.48 0.56 -13.65
C GLY A 186 -2.85 -0.77 -12.99
N HIS A 187 -3.04 -1.86 -13.74
CA HIS A 187 -3.46 -3.14 -13.17
C HIS A 187 -2.55 -3.62 -12.02
N LEU A 188 -1.25 -3.36 -12.13
CA LEU A 188 -0.22 -3.68 -11.15
C LEU A 188 0.56 -2.43 -10.72
N PRO A 189 1.22 -2.45 -9.54
CA PRO A 189 1.17 -3.50 -8.51
C PRO A 189 -0.18 -3.52 -7.75
N LEU A 190 -0.51 -4.66 -7.15
CA LEU A 190 -1.72 -4.85 -6.35
C LEU A 190 -1.54 -4.29 -4.93
N THR A 191 -2.60 -3.68 -4.41
CA THR A 191 -2.70 -3.33 -2.99
C THR A 191 -3.90 -4.04 -2.39
N ASN A 192 -3.67 -4.84 -1.34
CA ASN A 192 -4.73 -5.63 -0.72
C ASN A 192 -5.81 -4.71 -0.10
N ALA A 193 -7.02 -4.76 -0.67
CA ALA A 193 -8.17 -3.99 -0.21
C ALA A 193 -9.13 -4.78 0.73
N LEU A 194 -8.79 -6.01 1.13
CA LEU A 194 -9.62 -6.83 2.04
C LEU A 194 -9.85 -6.16 3.41
N ARG A 195 -8.97 -5.23 3.80
CA ARG A 195 -9.05 -4.44 5.03
C ARG A 195 -9.52 -3.00 4.80
N GLY A 196 -10.17 -2.77 3.66
CA GLY A 196 -10.60 -1.45 3.20
C GLY A 196 -9.55 -0.73 2.34
N THR A 197 -9.92 0.44 1.85
CA THR A 197 -9.14 1.19 0.85
C THR A 197 -8.17 2.21 1.46
N GLN A 198 -8.09 2.30 2.79
CA GLN A 198 -7.26 3.29 3.47
C GLN A 198 -5.76 3.11 3.18
N LEU A 199 -5.26 1.88 3.16
CA LEU A 199 -3.86 1.62 2.80
C LEU A 199 -3.55 2.13 1.39
N PHE A 200 -4.40 1.75 0.44
CA PHE A 200 -4.21 2.16 -0.95
C PHE A 200 -4.31 3.68 -1.10
N ARG A 201 -5.29 4.30 -0.44
CA ARG A 201 -5.43 5.75 -0.37
C ARG A 201 -4.15 6.41 0.14
N SER A 202 -3.61 5.96 1.27
CA SER A 202 -2.39 6.53 1.86
C SER A 202 -1.20 6.46 0.91
N ILE A 203 -1.04 5.35 0.16
CA ILE A 203 0.01 5.21 -0.85
C ILE A 203 -0.20 6.21 -1.99
N LEU A 204 -1.41 6.30 -2.54
CA LEU A 204 -1.71 7.20 -3.67
C LEU A 204 -1.59 8.69 -3.29
N THR A 205 -1.86 9.05 -2.05
CA THR A 205 -1.70 10.43 -1.53
C THR A 205 -0.32 10.70 -0.94
N HIS A 206 0.63 9.78 -1.06
CA HIS A 206 1.97 9.98 -0.53
C HIS A 206 2.71 11.12 -1.27
N THR A 207 3.56 11.85 -0.55
CA THR A 207 4.36 12.97 -1.09
C THR A 207 5.28 12.54 -2.24
N ALA A 208 5.63 11.25 -2.29
CA ALA A 208 6.36 10.60 -3.39
C ALA A 208 5.76 10.86 -4.78
N PHE A 209 4.45 11.05 -4.88
CA PHE A 209 3.73 11.20 -6.14
C PHE A 209 3.06 12.56 -6.29
N GLU A 210 3.36 13.52 -5.40
CA GLU A 210 2.99 14.91 -5.64
C GLU A 210 3.79 15.39 -6.85
N GLU A 211 3.07 15.78 -7.90
CA GLU A 211 3.69 16.51 -9.02
C GLU A 211 4.28 17.78 -8.40
N SER A 212 5.58 17.99 -8.56
CA SER A 212 6.16 19.30 -8.32
C SER A 212 5.36 20.26 -9.19
N VAL A 213 4.64 21.18 -8.56
CA VAL A 213 4.16 22.37 -9.26
C VAL A 213 5.43 23.16 -9.55
N ASP A 214 6.12 22.77 -10.61
CA ASP A 214 7.13 23.59 -11.21
C ASP A 214 6.35 24.82 -11.70
N GLU A 215 6.52 25.92 -10.98
CA GLU A 215 6.10 27.25 -11.41
C GLU A 215 6.91 27.62 -12.65
N GLU A 216 6.65 26.95 -13.77
CA GLU A 216 7.11 27.39 -15.08
C GLU A 216 6.28 28.61 -15.44
N GLY A 217 6.93 29.77 -15.27
CA GLY A 217 6.35 31.09 -15.35
C GLY A 217 5.57 31.34 -16.63
N GLU A 218 4.49 32.09 -16.45
CA GLU A 218 3.81 32.84 -17.49
C GLU A 218 4.84 33.58 -18.36
N LYS A 219 5.01 33.13 -19.59
CA LYS A 219 5.37 34.03 -20.70
C LYS A 219 4.10 34.32 -21.47
N SER A 220 3.43 35.40 -21.06
CA SER A 220 2.50 36.13 -21.90
C SER A 220 3.28 36.75 -23.06
N GLU A 221 2.98 36.31 -24.29
CA GLU A 221 3.26 37.09 -25.48
C GLU A 221 2.08 38.05 -25.69
N ASP A 222 2.36 39.33 -25.46
CA ASP A 222 1.52 40.48 -25.76
C ASP A 222 1.88 40.98 -27.17
N GLU A 223 0.89 41.05 -28.08
CA GLU A 223 0.78 42.12 -29.07
C GLU A 223 -0.67 42.30 -29.55
N GLY A 224 -1.26 43.45 -29.18
CA GLY A 224 -2.19 44.30 -29.96
C GLY A 224 -3.56 43.72 -30.36
N GLY A 225 -4.72 44.25 -29.99
CA GLY A 225 -5.10 45.64 -29.65
C GLY A 225 -6.16 46.13 -30.64
N THR A 226 -7.45 46.10 -30.26
CA THR A 226 -8.47 47.07 -30.69
C THR A 226 -9.66 47.06 -29.72
N ASP A 227 -10.07 48.26 -29.35
CA ASP A 227 -11.02 48.66 -28.32
C ASP A 227 -12.49 48.20 -28.51
N ALA A 228 -13.17 47.93 -27.39
CA ALA A 228 -14.53 48.40 -27.13
C ALA A 228 -14.92 48.20 -25.65
N GLU A 229 -15.12 49.32 -24.95
CA GLU A 229 -15.62 49.43 -23.58
C GLU A 229 -17.07 48.92 -23.43
N LYS A 230 -17.35 48.18 -22.34
CA LYS A 230 -18.51 48.46 -21.47
C LYS A 230 -18.47 47.71 -20.13
N GLU A 231 -18.24 48.51 -19.09
CA GLU A 231 -18.75 48.49 -17.71
C GLU A 231 -18.96 47.17 -16.93
N LYS A 232 -18.23 47.08 -15.79
CA LYS A 232 -18.53 46.26 -14.60
C LYS A 232 -19.66 46.91 -13.77
N PRO A 233 -20.29 46.15 -12.85
CA PRO A 233 -19.78 46.28 -11.48
C PRO A 233 -19.56 44.94 -10.75
N LYS A 234 -18.77 45.12 -9.70
CA LYS A 234 -18.08 44.20 -8.79
C LYS A 234 -19.04 43.74 -7.69
N LEU A 235 -19.05 42.47 -7.31
CA LEU A 235 -19.46 42.06 -5.96
C LEU A 235 -18.60 40.92 -5.44
N MET A 236 -18.12 41.11 -4.21
CA MET A 236 -17.30 40.18 -3.43
C MET A 236 -18.16 39.04 -2.88
N GLY A 237 -17.59 37.85 -2.73
CA GLY A 237 -18.20 36.75 -1.99
C GLY A 237 -17.15 35.70 -1.63
N ALA A 238 -16.97 35.51 -0.34
CA ALA A 238 -15.81 34.90 0.29
C ALA A 238 -15.77 33.37 0.20
N ASN A 239 -14.55 32.81 0.17
CA ASN A 239 -14.26 31.43 0.55
C ASN A 239 -14.70 31.20 2.00
N THR A 240 -15.82 30.50 2.20
CA THR A 240 -16.15 29.90 3.49
C THR A 240 -15.95 28.40 3.43
N PHE A 241 -14.88 28.01 4.12
CA PHE A 241 -14.49 26.66 4.46
C PHE A 241 -15.53 26.09 5.43
N LEU A 242 -16.49 25.31 4.94
CA LEU A 242 -17.49 24.64 5.79
C LEU A 242 -16.91 23.32 6.29
N LYS A 243 -16.48 23.30 7.57
CA LYS A 243 -16.23 22.07 8.33
C LYS A 243 -17.59 21.46 8.73
N PRO A 244 -17.83 20.16 8.51
CA PRO A 244 -18.96 19.47 9.12
C PRO A 244 -18.69 19.29 10.63
N ASP A 245 -19.58 19.81 11.47
CA ASP A 245 -19.59 19.54 12.91
C ASP A 245 -20.17 18.13 13.13
N TYR A 246 -19.33 17.22 13.62
CA TYR A 246 -19.75 15.94 14.17
C TYR A 246 -19.69 16.04 15.69
N SER A 247 -20.82 16.40 16.28
CA SER A 247 -21.08 16.22 17.70
C SER A 247 -21.93 14.96 17.88
N PHE A 248 -21.41 14.01 18.66
CA PHE A 248 -22.03 12.75 19.07
C PHE A 248 -22.89 12.94 20.33
#